data_AF-A0A1K1PMQ2-F1
#
_entry.id   AF-A0A1K1PMQ2-F1
#
_cell.length_a   1.000
_cell.length_b   1.000
_cell.length_c   1.000
_cell.angle_alpha   90.00
_cell.angle_beta   90.00
_cell.angle_gamma   90.00
#
_symmetry.space_group_name_H-M   'P 1'
#
loop_
_entity.id
_entity.type
_entity.pdbx_description
1 polymer ?
#
loop_
_entity_poly.entity_id
_entity_poly.type
_entity_poly.pdbx_seq_one_letter_code
_entity_poly.pdbx_strand_id
1 'polypeptide(L)'
;MSKSEKRRYLRNAPIPFPLENYTAQLKMIMEKNPSSPAHSFLDELIQRDRSIAYEMIARFVPMETTAEILTFLKAFIAEEKKGDDYISDDGQDAVEKIARSLLERGRESINAKNYLTAAETAFAIILAIEPELCMVLDEGWTYQMILIESFEYLDQIGKLPLSPDVFDLLLQQTIKHFKSIRDEDRYVDDKWKTLMLTFKNGCTH
;
A
#
# COMPACT_ATOMS: atom_id res chain seq x y z
N MET A 1 16.14 13.52 33.53
CA MET A 1 15.89 13.85 32.11
C MET A 1 16.89 13.08 31.26
N SER A 2 16.45 12.03 30.56
CA SER A 2 17.28 11.31 29.58
C SER A 2 16.73 11.63 28.19
N LYS A 3 17.46 12.43 27.43
CA LYS A 3 17.11 12.73 26.03
C LYS A 3 17.62 11.58 25.16
N SER A 4 16.69 11.03 24.38
CA SER A 4 16.90 10.09 23.29
C SER A 4 18.07 10.49 22.39
N GLU A 5 19.08 9.63 22.26
CA GLU A 5 20.04 9.66 21.17
C GLU A 5 20.08 8.27 20.49
N LYS A 6 18.97 7.87 19.87
CA LYS A 6 19.04 6.88 18.79
C LYS A 6 19.49 7.60 17.51
N ARG A 7 20.79 7.92 17.42
CA ARG A 7 21.39 8.37 16.15
C ARG A 7 21.46 7.17 15.21
N ARG A 8 20.55 7.12 14.23
CA ARG A 8 20.56 6.11 13.16
C ARG A 8 21.47 6.62 12.04
N TYR A 9 22.49 5.84 11.66
CA TYR A 9 23.26 6.08 10.45
C TYR A 9 22.54 5.38 9.29
N LEU A 10 22.12 6.15 8.28
CA LEU A 10 21.46 5.68 7.07
C LEU A 10 22.46 4.95 6.17
N ARG A 11 22.14 3.71 5.81
CA ARG A 11 22.54 3.14 4.52
C ARG A 11 21.41 2.27 4.02
N ASN A 12 20.65 2.83 3.08
CA ASN A 12 20.16 2.16 1.88
C ASN A 12 19.74 3.26 0.92
N ALA A 13 20.56 3.54 -0.09
CA ALA A 13 20.08 4.27 -1.24
C ALA A 13 18.98 3.41 -1.89
N PRO A 14 17.77 3.95 -2.17
CA PRO A 14 16.76 3.19 -2.87
C PRO A 14 17.34 2.78 -4.23
N ILE A 15 17.17 1.50 -4.58
CA ILE A 15 17.40 1.05 -5.96
C ILE A 15 16.38 1.83 -6.80
N PRO A 16 16.80 2.54 -7.87
CA PRO A 16 15.86 3.27 -8.72
C PRO A 16 14.87 2.27 -9.31
N PHE A 17 13.63 2.33 -8.82
CA PHE A 17 12.52 1.64 -9.44
C PHE A 17 11.97 2.56 -10.53
N PRO A 18 11.97 2.14 -11.81
CA PRO A 18 11.60 3.01 -12.90
C PRO A 18 10.07 3.18 -12.95
N LEU A 19 9.55 4.17 -12.21
CA LEU A 19 8.16 4.58 -12.27
C LEU A 19 7.73 4.96 -13.70
N GLU A 20 8.69 5.32 -14.56
CA GLU A 20 8.44 5.59 -15.98
C GLU A 20 7.76 4.42 -16.70
N ASN A 21 8.02 3.18 -16.28
CA ASN A 21 7.40 1.99 -16.88
C ASN A 21 5.90 1.93 -16.60
N TYR A 22 5.45 2.31 -15.41
CA TYR A 22 4.03 2.34 -15.06
C TYR A 22 3.30 3.49 -15.74
N THR A 23 3.96 4.64 -15.84
CA THR A 23 3.45 5.77 -16.62
C THR A 23 3.29 5.42 -18.10
N ALA A 24 4.22 4.65 -18.67
CA ALA A 24 4.10 4.16 -20.04
C ALA A 24 2.94 3.17 -20.21
N GLN A 25 2.75 2.25 -19.25
CA GLN A 25 1.61 1.32 -19.26
C GLN A 25 0.27 2.05 -19.15
N LEU A 26 0.17 3.04 -18.27
CA LEU A 26 -1.03 3.86 -18.15
C LEU A 26 -1.37 4.56 -19.47
N LYS A 27 -0.37 5.15 -20.14
CA LYS A 27 -0.56 5.74 -21.49
C LYS A 27 -1.09 4.72 -22.48
N MET A 28 -0.54 3.51 -22.53
CA MET A 28 -1.03 2.46 -23.42
C MET A 28 -2.48 2.03 -23.10
N ILE A 29 -2.89 2.04 -21.82
CA ILE A 29 -4.27 1.72 -21.42
C ILE A 29 -5.22 2.85 -21.86
N MET A 30 -4.81 4.10 -21.68
CA MET A 30 -5.59 5.27 -22.08
C MET A 30 -5.73 5.36 -23.61
N GLU A 31 -4.67 5.09 -24.37
CA GLU A 31 -4.67 5.07 -25.83
C GLU A 31 -5.58 3.99 -26.44
N LYS A 32 -5.84 2.90 -25.71
CA LYS A 32 -6.76 1.83 -26.15
C LYS A 32 -8.24 2.20 -26.04
N ASN A 33 -8.59 3.30 -25.35
CA ASN A 33 -9.95 3.83 -25.26
C ASN A 33 -10.06 5.28 -25.79
N PRO A 34 -9.66 5.56 -27.05
CA PRO A 34 -9.51 6.93 -27.51
C PRO A 34 -10.85 7.45 -28.04
N SER A 35 -11.66 8.13 -27.21
CA SER A 35 -12.75 9.04 -27.69
C SER A 35 -13.68 9.58 -26.58
N SER A 36 -13.16 10.26 -25.57
CA SER A 36 -14.01 11.07 -24.68
C SER A 36 -13.31 12.37 -24.28
N PRO A 37 -14.01 13.52 -24.21
CA PRO A 37 -13.50 14.75 -23.61
C PRO A 37 -12.91 14.56 -22.18
N ALA A 38 -13.34 13.51 -21.48
CA ALA A 38 -12.79 13.13 -20.19
C ALA A 38 -11.34 12.63 -20.28
N HIS A 39 -10.92 12.02 -21.41
CA HIS A 39 -9.55 11.56 -21.61
C HIS A 39 -8.57 12.72 -21.76
N SER A 40 -8.89 13.71 -22.61
CA SER A 40 -8.04 14.90 -22.79
C SER A 40 -7.91 15.72 -21.51
N PHE A 41 -8.99 15.80 -20.72
CA PHE A 41 -8.95 16.47 -19.43
C PHE A 41 -8.10 15.70 -18.40
N LEU A 42 -8.18 14.36 -18.38
CA LEU A 42 -7.35 13.54 -17.51
C LEU A 42 -5.86 13.63 -17.87
N ASP A 43 -5.52 13.66 -19.16
CA ASP A 43 -4.15 13.90 -19.63
C ASP A 43 -3.62 15.27 -19.19
N GLU A 44 -4.43 16.33 -19.31
CA GLU A 44 -4.07 17.67 -18.81
C GLU A 44 -3.87 17.68 -17.29
N LEU A 45 -4.69 16.95 -16.54
CA LEU A 45 -4.56 16.83 -15.08
C LEU A 45 -3.30 16.07 -14.68
N ILE A 46 -2.99 14.95 -15.35
CA ILE A 46 -1.77 14.17 -15.12
C ILE A 46 -0.51 15.01 -15.39
N GLN A 47 -0.55 15.89 -16.40
CA GLN A 47 0.57 16.80 -16.68
C GLN A 47 0.75 17.89 -15.61
N ARG A 48 -0.33 18.27 -14.90
CA ARG A 48 -0.30 19.33 -13.88
C ARG A 48 0.03 18.82 -12.50
N ASP A 49 -0.41 17.60 -12.16
CA ASP A 49 -0.22 17.01 -10.85
C ASP A 49 0.21 15.54 -10.98
N ARG A 50 1.46 15.28 -10.59
CA ARG A 50 2.05 13.93 -10.65
C ARG A 50 1.31 12.93 -9.77
N SER A 51 0.70 13.35 -8.66
CA SER A 51 -0.03 12.45 -7.76
C SER A 51 -1.24 11.83 -8.46
N ILE A 52 -1.86 12.56 -9.39
CA ILE A 52 -2.96 12.04 -10.23
C ILE A 52 -2.44 10.93 -11.14
N ALA A 53 -1.24 11.05 -11.71
CA ALA A 53 -0.64 10.00 -12.53
C ALA A 53 -0.50 8.69 -11.76
N TYR A 54 0.01 8.77 -10.52
CA TYR A 54 0.22 7.61 -9.66
C TYR A 54 -1.07 7.03 -9.11
N GLU A 55 -2.06 7.88 -8.83
CA GLU A 55 -3.42 7.43 -8.51
C GLU A 55 -4.01 6.63 -9.69
N MET A 56 -3.89 7.14 -10.92
CA MET A 56 -4.39 6.44 -12.11
C MET A 56 -3.62 5.14 -12.38
N ILE A 57 -2.32 5.09 -12.09
CA ILE A 57 -1.54 3.84 -12.14
C ILE A 57 -2.11 2.82 -11.15
N ALA A 58 -2.35 3.21 -9.90
CA ALA A 58 -2.95 2.35 -8.89
C ALA A 58 -4.34 1.82 -9.30
N ARG A 59 -5.14 2.66 -9.96
CA ARG A 59 -6.48 2.27 -10.43
C ARG A 59 -6.44 1.30 -11.62
N PHE A 60 -5.60 1.58 -12.61
CA PHE A 60 -5.75 0.95 -13.93
C PHE A 60 -4.61 0.02 -14.35
N VAL A 61 -3.39 0.22 -13.84
CA VAL A 61 -2.28 -0.66 -14.20
C VAL A 61 -2.38 -1.94 -13.36
N PRO A 62 -2.54 -3.13 -13.99
CA PRO A 62 -2.64 -4.38 -13.25
C PRO A 62 -1.33 -4.62 -12.49
N MET A 63 -1.43 -4.72 -11.17
CA MET A 63 -0.34 -5.13 -10.30
C MET A 63 -0.84 -6.31 -9.49
N GLU A 64 -0.27 -7.49 -9.75
CA GLU A 64 -0.88 -8.76 -9.32
C GLU A 64 -0.31 -9.27 -8.00
N THR A 65 0.81 -8.74 -7.52
CA THR A 65 1.51 -9.28 -6.35
C THR A 65 1.80 -8.23 -5.29
N THR A 66 1.89 -8.67 -4.03
CA THR A 66 2.33 -7.81 -2.92
C THR A 66 3.67 -7.15 -3.21
N ALA A 67 4.63 -7.87 -3.81
CA ALA A 67 5.96 -7.35 -4.08
C ALA A 67 5.95 -6.19 -5.08
N GLU A 68 5.13 -6.31 -6.13
CA GLU A 68 4.98 -5.28 -7.16
C GLU A 68 4.35 -4.01 -6.59
N ILE A 69 3.20 -4.14 -5.92
CA ILE A 69 2.48 -3.02 -5.31
C ILE A 69 3.36 -2.35 -4.25
N LEU A 70 4.06 -3.14 -3.42
CA LEU A 70 4.97 -2.63 -2.39
C LEU A 70 6.11 -1.82 -3.00
N THR A 71 6.67 -2.29 -4.10
CA THR A 71 7.80 -1.61 -4.75
C THR A 71 7.35 -0.31 -5.40
N PHE A 72 6.18 -0.31 -6.04
CA PHE A 72 5.54 0.90 -6.55
C PHE A 72 5.32 1.94 -5.45
N LEU A 73 4.70 1.55 -4.33
CA LEU A 73 4.43 2.47 -3.21
C LEU A 73 5.73 2.99 -2.58
N LYS A 74 6.74 2.13 -2.38
CA LYS A 74 8.04 2.54 -1.82
C LYS A 74 8.77 3.53 -2.73
N ALA A 75 8.70 3.32 -4.05
CA ALA A 75 9.27 4.25 -5.01
C ALA A 75 8.58 5.61 -4.95
N PHE A 76 7.24 5.62 -4.92
CA PHE A 76 6.47 6.86 -4.81
C PHE A 76 6.75 7.61 -3.50
N ILE A 77 6.75 6.91 -2.35
CA ILE A 77 7.09 7.52 -1.05
C ILE A 77 8.49 8.13 -1.08
N ALA A 78 9.48 7.44 -1.66
CA ALA A 78 10.83 7.96 -1.79
C ALA A 78 10.90 9.22 -2.67
N GLU A 79 10.10 9.30 -3.73
CA GLU A 79 9.99 10.50 -4.57
C GLU A 79 9.31 11.68 -3.86
N GLU A 80 8.30 11.43 -3.04
CA GLU A 80 7.63 12.48 -2.26
C GLU A 80 8.54 13.06 -1.17
N LYS A 81 9.43 12.23 -0.62
CA LYS A 81 10.48 12.70 0.29
C LYS A 81 11.53 13.59 -0.38
N LYS A 82 11.66 13.58 -1.72
CA LYS A 82 12.63 14.42 -2.47
C LYS A 82 14.08 14.32 -1.96
N GLY A 83 14.47 13.19 -1.38
CA GLY A 83 15.79 12.97 -0.79
C GLY A 83 15.93 13.41 0.68
N ASP A 84 14.87 13.94 1.30
CA ASP A 84 14.78 14.14 2.74
C ASP A 84 14.46 12.82 3.47
N ASP A 85 14.71 12.80 4.77
CA ASP A 85 14.38 11.64 5.61
C ASP A 85 12.88 11.57 5.92
N TYR A 86 12.20 12.72 5.95
CA TYR A 86 10.80 12.87 6.35
C TYR A 86 9.88 13.12 5.15
N ILE A 87 8.67 12.56 5.20
CA ILE A 87 7.60 12.91 4.26
C ILE A 87 6.76 14.06 4.83
N SER A 88 6.38 15.01 3.97
CA SER A 88 5.45 16.09 4.30
C SER A 88 4.00 15.61 4.36
N ASP A 89 3.11 16.39 4.97
CA ASP A 89 1.67 16.09 5.00
C ASP A 89 1.07 16.00 3.59
N ASP A 90 1.41 16.93 2.70
CA ASP A 90 1.00 16.87 1.28
C ASP A 90 1.45 15.55 0.61
N GLY A 91 2.63 15.05 0.97
CA GLY A 91 3.14 13.77 0.49
C GLY A 91 2.35 12.60 1.07
N GLN A 92 2.00 12.66 2.35
CA GLN A 92 1.14 11.66 2.99
C GLN A 92 -0.25 11.61 2.33
N ASP A 93 -0.85 12.77 2.05
CA ASP A 93 -2.14 12.88 1.39
C ASP A 93 -2.10 12.32 -0.05
N ALA A 94 -0.98 12.48 -0.75
CA ALA A 94 -0.79 11.86 -2.06
C ALA A 94 -0.69 10.32 -1.96
N VAL A 95 0.02 9.80 -0.96
CA VAL A 95 0.08 8.35 -0.68
C VAL A 95 -1.31 7.81 -0.31
N GLU A 96 -2.10 8.58 0.44
CA GLU A 96 -3.47 8.21 0.81
C GLU A 96 -4.35 7.98 -0.42
N LYS A 97 -4.33 8.89 -1.39
CA LYS A 97 -5.13 8.76 -2.63
C LYS A 97 -4.77 7.48 -3.40
N ILE A 98 -3.49 7.16 -3.46
CA ILE A 98 -2.98 5.93 -4.10
C ILE A 98 -3.43 4.69 -3.32
N ALA A 99 -3.25 4.69 -2.00
CA ALA A 99 -3.66 3.58 -1.13
C ALA A 99 -5.16 3.32 -1.22
N ARG A 100 -6.00 4.37 -1.19
CA ARG A 100 -7.45 4.27 -1.40
C ARG A 100 -7.79 3.64 -2.74
N SER A 101 -7.14 4.09 -3.81
CA SER A 101 -7.34 3.54 -5.17
C SER A 101 -6.96 2.06 -5.26
N LEU A 102 -5.86 1.67 -4.63
CA LEU A 102 -5.45 0.26 -4.54
C LEU A 102 -6.48 -0.56 -3.76
N LEU A 103 -6.95 -0.09 -2.60
CA LEU A 103 -7.96 -0.78 -1.81
C LEU A 103 -9.31 -0.90 -2.54
N GLU A 104 -9.73 0.12 -3.30
CA GLU A 104 -10.92 0.06 -4.15
C GLU A 104 -10.80 -1.07 -5.18
N ARG A 105 -9.66 -1.16 -5.87
CA ARG A 105 -9.37 -2.28 -6.79
C ARG A 105 -9.32 -3.63 -6.07
N GLY A 106 -8.81 -3.66 -4.85
CA GLY A 106 -8.86 -4.82 -3.98
C GLY A 106 -10.30 -5.28 -3.71
N ARG A 107 -11.23 -4.34 -3.45
CA ARG A 107 -12.66 -4.65 -3.25
C ARG A 107 -13.30 -5.24 -4.50
N GLU A 108 -12.91 -4.79 -5.69
CA GLU A 108 -13.34 -5.42 -6.94
C GLU A 108 -12.87 -6.88 -7.03
N SER A 109 -11.67 -7.18 -6.54
CA SER A 109 -11.16 -8.56 -6.45
C SER A 109 -11.96 -9.42 -5.47
N ILE A 110 -12.43 -8.85 -4.35
CA ILE A 110 -13.36 -9.54 -3.44
C ILE A 110 -14.67 -9.89 -4.15
N ASN A 111 -15.24 -8.96 -4.93
CA ASN A 111 -16.47 -9.20 -5.71
C ASN A 111 -16.29 -10.32 -6.74
N ALA A 112 -15.07 -10.44 -7.30
CA ALA A 112 -14.68 -11.54 -8.18
C ALA A 112 -14.30 -12.85 -7.45
N LYS A 113 -14.41 -12.89 -6.11
CA LYS A 113 -14.00 -14.00 -5.23
C LYS A 113 -12.49 -14.30 -5.22
N ASN A 114 -11.66 -13.33 -5.62
CA ASN A 114 -10.20 -13.40 -5.60
C ASN A 114 -9.65 -12.83 -4.29
N TYR A 115 -9.91 -13.51 -3.17
CA TYR A 115 -9.60 -13.01 -1.82
C TYR A 115 -8.10 -12.90 -1.52
N LEU A 116 -7.27 -13.77 -2.12
CA LEU A 116 -5.82 -13.70 -1.94
C LEU A 116 -5.26 -12.44 -2.61
N THR A 117 -5.64 -12.15 -3.86
CA THR A 117 -5.26 -10.92 -4.57
C THR A 117 -5.75 -9.66 -3.84
N ALA A 118 -6.98 -9.72 -3.31
CA ALA A 118 -7.52 -8.68 -2.46
C ALA A 118 -6.63 -8.43 -1.23
N ALA A 119 -6.22 -9.49 -0.52
CA ALA A 119 -5.35 -9.38 0.65
C ALA A 119 -3.93 -8.93 0.32
N GLU A 120 -3.37 -9.38 -0.81
CA GLU A 120 -2.03 -8.99 -1.29
C GLU A 120 -1.89 -7.47 -1.43
N THR A 121 -2.97 -6.81 -1.84
CA THR A 121 -3.03 -5.35 -1.96
C THR A 121 -2.90 -4.65 -0.60
N ALA A 122 -3.67 -5.08 0.40
CA ALA A 122 -3.61 -4.50 1.73
C ALA A 122 -2.28 -4.80 2.45
N PHE A 123 -1.73 -6.01 2.28
CA PHE A 123 -0.40 -6.32 2.81
C PHE A 123 0.67 -5.41 2.21
N ALA A 124 0.62 -5.13 0.90
CA ALA A 124 1.58 -4.24 0.26
C ALA A 124 1.53 -2.83 0.83
N ILE A 125 0.33 -2.29 1.07
CA ILE A 125 0.14 -0.97 1.67
C ILE A 125 0.73 -0.93 3.08
N ILE A 126 0.40 -1.91 3.93
CA ILE A 126 0.92 -1.98 5.30
C ILE A 126 2.45 -2.06 5.30
N LEU A 127 3.03 -2.91 4.47
CA LEU A 127 4.49 -3.10 4.36
C LEU A 127 5.22 -1.88 3.76
N ALA A 128 4.52 -1.03 3.03
CA ALA A 128 5.05 0.22 2.53
C ALA A 128 5.01 1.32 3.59
N ILE A 129 3.93 1.40 4.36
CA ILE A 129 3.62 2.54 5.23
C ILE A 129 4.11 2.35 6.67
N GLU A 130 3.93 1.17 7.27
CA GLU A 130 4.28 0.96 8.69
C GLU A 130 5.75 1.33 9.00
N PRO A 131 6.75 0.95 8.17
CA PRO A 131 8.13 1.34 8.42
C PRO A 131 8.39 2.85 8.34
N GLU A 132 7.52 3.58 7.64
CA GLU A 132 7.65 5.01 7.38
C GLU A 132 7.00 5.88 8.48
N LEU A 133 6.28 5.29 9.43
CA LEU A 133 5.69 6.02 10.56
C LEU A 133 6.71 6.75 11.44
N CYS A 134 7.99 6.35 11.41
CA CYS A 134 9.06 7.05 12.11
C CYS A 134 9.59 8.28 11.35
N MET A 135 9.18 8.44 10.10
CA MET A 135 9.69 9.39 9.11
C MET A 135 8.58 10.32 8.59
N VAL A 136 7.60 10.61 9.44
CA VAL A 136 6.45 11.50 9.14
C VAL A 136 6.51 12.71 10.06
N LEU A 137 6.00 13.83 9.56
CA LEU A 137 5.78 15.03 10.38
C LEU A 137 4.46 14.90 11.16
N ASP A 138 4.36 15.62 12.28
CA ASP A 138 3.14 15.80 13.08
C ASP A 138 2.31 14.51 13.32
N GLU A 139 2.95 13.56 14.02
CA GLU A 139 2.39 12.28 14.48
C GLU A 139 1.95 11.29 13.36
N GLY A 140 1.90 11.71 12.10
CA GLY A 140 1.60 10.84 10.97
C GLY A 140 0.16 10.36 10.93
N TRP A 141 -0.80 11.21 11.28
CA TRP A 141 -2.23 10.85 11.34
C TRP A 141 -2.72 10.19 10.04
N THR A 142 -2.38 10.76 8.88
CA THR A 142 -2.77 10.21 7.57
C THR A 142 -2.26 8.78 7.38
N TYR A 143 -0.99 8.52 7.69
CA TYR A 143 -0.42 7.16 7.62
C TYR A 143 -1.07 6.19 8.62
N GLN A 144 -1.35 6.65 9.83
CA GLN A 144 -2.07 5.84 10.81
C GLN A 144 -3.47 5.44 10.31
N MET A 145 -4.19 6.38 9.68
CA MET A 145 -5.51 6.10 9.09
C MET A 145 -5.42 5.10 7.94
N ILE A 146 -4.45 5.24 7.03
CA ILE A 146 -4.26 4.26 5.94
C ILE A 146 -3.98 2.86 6.50
N LEU A 147 -3.17 2.75 7.56
CA LEU A 147 -2.90 1.48 8.22
C LEU A 147 -4.17 0.89 8.85
N ILE A 148 -4.93 1.69 9.59
CA ILE A 148 -6.20 1.26 10.19
C ILE A 148 -7.14 0.71 9.12
N GLU A 149 -7.37 1.46 8.04
CA GLU A 149 -8.25 1.04 6.94
C GLU A 149 -7.76 -0.26 6.27
N SER A 150 -6.45 -0.41 6.09
CA SER A 150 -5.85 -1.61 5.48
C SER A 150 -6.02 -2.85 6.35
N PHE A 151 -5.85 -2.72 7.68
CA PHE A 151 -6.11 -3.81 8.62
C PHE A 151 -7.60 -4.15 8.73
N GLU A 152 -8.47 -3.15 8.79
CA GLU A 152 -9.92 -3.35 8.80
C GLU A 152 -10.40 -4.06 7.53
N TYR A 153 -9.83 -3.72 6.39
CA TYR A 153 -10.09 -4.39 5.12
C TYR A 153 -9.67 -5.88 5.16
N LEU A 154 -8.50 -6.21 5.71
CA LEU A 154 -8.07 -7.60 5.88
C LEU A 154 -8.96 -8.37 6.88
N ASP A 155 -9.39 -7.71 7.96
CA ASP A 155 -10.32 -8.30 8.92
C ASP A 155 -11.71 -8.55 8.30
N GLN A 156 -12.18 -7.67 7.41
CA GLN A 156 -13.40 -7.91 6.62
C GLN A 156 -13.28 -9.14 5.73
N ILE A 157 -12.14 -9.36 5.07
CA ILE A 157 -11.88 -10.60 4.32
C ILE A 157 -11.96 -11.80 5.28
N GLY A 158 -11.38 -11.70 6.47
CA GLY A 158 -11.37 -12.77 7.48
C GLY A 158 -12.76 -13.13 8.04
N LYS A 159 -13.78 -12.30 7.81
CA LYS A 159 -15.17 -12.53 8.21
C LYS A 159 -16.03 -13.15 7.11
N LEU A 160 -15.48 -13.33 5.91
CA LEU A 160 -16.17 -13.96 4.79
C LEU A 160 -16.21 -15.50 4.95
N PRO A 161 -17.20 -16.18 4.34
CA PRO A 161 -17.26 -17.63 4.32
C PRO A 161 -16.23 -18.21 3.33
N LEU A 162 -14.96 -18.23 3.74
CA LEU A 162 -13.84 -18.73 2.94
C LEU A 162 -13.56 -20.21 3.24
N SER A 163 -12.89 -20.90 2.31
CA SER A 163 -12.44 -22.27 2.56
C SER A 163 -11.26 -22.29 3.55
N PRO A 164 -11.09 -23.39 4.33
CA PRO A 164 -9.97 -23.53 5.26
C PRO A 164 -8.59 -23.31 4.61
N ASP A 165 -8.40 -23.78 3.37
CA ASP A 165 -7.15 -23.58 2.62
C ASP A 165 -6.83 -22.10 2.38
N VAL A 166 -7.86 -21.27 2.14
CA VAL A 166 -7.67 -19.82 1.92
C VAL A 166 -7.32 -19.15 3.24
N PHE A 167 -7.96 -19.53 4.34
CA PHE A 167 -7.60 -19.03 5.67
C PHE A 167 -6.17 -19.41 6.07
N ASP A 168 -5.73 -20.65 5.79
CA ASP A 168 -4.38 -21.08 6.10
C ASP A 168 -3.34 -20.27 5.30
N LEU A 169 -3.59 -20.06 3.99
CA LEU A 169 -2.74 -19.21 3.15
C LEU A 169 -2.67 -17.76 3.67
N LEU A 170 -3.81 -17.17 4.03
CA LEU A 170 -3.87 -15.81 4.59
C LEU A 170 -3.11 -15.72 5.93
N LEU A 171 -3.24 -16.72 6.79
CA LEU A 171 -2.51 -16.80 8.06
C LEU A 171 -1.01 -16.90 7.82
N GLN A 172 -0.57 -17.79 6.92
CA GLN A 172 0.83 -17.96 6.56
C GLN A 172 1.44 -16.67 6.00
N GLN A 173 0.72 -15.99 5.10
CA GLN A 173 1.13 -14.69 4.55
C GLN A 173 1.23 -13.64 5.66
N THR A 174 0.23 -13.54 6.55
CA THR A 174 0.23 -12.61 7.68
C THR A 174 1.45 -12.81 8.58
N ILE A 175 1.75 -14.06 8.95
CA ILE A 175 2.91 -14.40 9.77
C ILE A 175 4.21 -14.05 9.05
N LYS A 176 4.31 -14.36 7.76
CA LYS A 176 5.49 -14.04 6.94
C LYS A 176 5.73 -12.53 6.88
N HIS A 177 4.69 -11.75 6.63
CA HIS A 177 4.77 -10.29 6.51
C HIS A 177 5.09 -9.62 7.83
N PHE A 178 4.44 -10.00 8.93
CA PHE A 178 4.77 -9.51 10.27
C PHE A 178 6.24 -9.75 10.63
N LYS A 179 6.79 -10.92 10.31
CA LYS A 179 8.20 -11.27 10.54
C LYS A 179 9.17 -10.57 9.60
N SER A 180 8.69 -10.05 8.47
CA SER A 180 9.53 -9.36 7.49
C SER A 180 9.83 -7.90 7.88
N ILE A 181 9.01 -7.30 8.74
CA ILE A 181 9.24 -5.96 9.28
C ILE A 181 10.17 -6.08 10.47
N ARG A 182 11.24 -5.27 10.49
CA ARG A 182 12.19 -5.23 11.61
C ARG A 182 11.46 -4.78 12.87
N ASP A 183 11.78 -5.38 14.02
CA ASP A 183 11.14 -5.06 15.31
C ASP A 183 11.11 -3.56 15.63
N GLU A 184 12.15 -2.82 15.21
CA GLU A 184 12.29 -1.38 15.41
C GLU A 184 11.43 -0.51 14.49
N ASP A 185 10.92 -1.08 13.40
CA ASP A 185 10.06 -0.41 12.43
C ASP A 185 8.60 -0.94 12.52
N ARG A 186 8.26 -1.74 13.55
CA ARG A 186 6.89 -2.19 13.81
C ARG A 186 6.21 -1.28 14.82
N TYR A 187 5.03 -0.80 14.45
CA TYR A 187 4.26 0.18 15.20
C TYR A 187 2.86 -0.32 15.58
N VAL A 188 2.34 -1.34 14.87
CA VAL A 188 0.98 -1.86 15.06
C VAL A 188 0.95 -3.37 15.30
N ASP A 189 1.86 -3.84 16.16
CA ASP A 189 2.00 -5.24 16.59
C ASP A 189 0.67 -5.88 17.06
N ASP A 190 -0.19 -5.10 17.72
CA ASP A 190 -1.49 -5.51 18.22
C ASP A 190 -2.48 -5.80 17.08
N LYS A 191 -2.49 -4.97 16.04
CA LYS A 191 -3.31 -5.18 14.83
C LYS A 191 -2.88 -6.43 14.09
N TRP A 192 -1.58 -6.65 13.92
CA TRP A 192 -1.04 -7.88 13.34
C TRP A 192 -1.46 -9.13 14.12
N LYS A 193 -1.33 -9.12 15.45
CA LYS A 193 -1.74 -10.24 16.30
C LYS A 193 -3.24 -10.52 16.21
N THR A 194 -4.05 -9.47 16.20
CA THR A 194 -5.51 -9.59 16.03
C THR A 194 -5.83 -10.23 14.69
N LEU A 195 -5.20 -9.79 13.62
CA LEU A 195 -5.41 -10.34 12.28
C LEU A 195 -5.00 -11.82 12.18
N MET A 196 -3.88 -12.21 12.79
CA MET A 196 -3.47 -13.61 12.86
C MET A 196 -4.52 -14.47 13.60
N LEU A 197 -5.13 -13.95 14.66
CA LEU A 197 -6.21 -14.64 15.36
C LEU A 197 -7.46 -14.75 14.48
N THR A 198 -7.83 -13.69 13.76
CA THR A 198 -8.96 -13.69 12.81
C THR A 198 -8.80 -14.83 11.80
N PHE A 199 -7.67 -14.91 11.10
CA PHE A 199 -7.46 -15.95 10.09
C PHE A 199 -7.29 -17.35 10.68
N LYS A 200 -6.64 -17.47 11.85
CA LYS A 200 -6.51 -18.77 12.54
C LYS A 200 -7.85 -19.35 12.95
N ASN A 201 -8.76 -18.52 13.46
CA ASN A 201 -10.10 -18.97 13.87
C ASN A 201 -10.96 -19.33 12.65
N GLY A 202 -10.77 -18.63 11.52
CA GLY A 202 -11.40 -18.97 10.25
C GLY A 202 -11.07 -20.39 9.75
N CYS A 203 -9.86 -20.91 10.01
CA CYS A 203 -9.49 -22.29 9.65
C CYS A 203 -10.26 -23.38 10.42
N THR A 204 -10.91 -23.03 11.54
CA THR A 204 -11.54 -24.00 12.45
C THR A 204 -13.05 -24.18 12.24
N HIS A 205 -13.62 -23.41 11.31
CA HIS A 205 -15.03 -23.45 10.92
C HIS A 205 -15.20 -24.11 9.55
#